data_AF-A0A920M730-F1
#
_entry.id   AF-A0A920M730-F1
#
_cell.length_a   1.000
_cell.length_b   1.000
_cell.length_c   1.000
_cell.angle_alpha   90.00
_cell.angle_beta   90.00
_cell.angle_gamma   90.00
#
_symmetry.space_group_name_H-M   'P 1'
#
loop_
_entity.id
_entity.type
_entity.pdbx_description
1 polymer ?
#
loop_
_entity_poly.entity_id
_entity_poly.type
_entity_poly.pdbx_seq_one_letter_code
_entity_poly.pdbx_strand_id
1 'polypeptide(L)' 'MENSQAKKIIIAEDDQAVRDSLDRALRYEGYSVIPVNNGSQALEESQISPPDLLS' A
#
# COMPACT_ATOMS: atom_id res chain seq x y z
N MET A 1 23.82 -5.29 11.53
CA MET A 1 23.24 -4.51 10.43
C MET A 1 21.74 -4.76 10.51
N GLU A 2 20.97 -3.83 11.06
CA GLU A 2 19.51 -3.97 11.10
C GLU A 2 18.99 -3.98 9.67
N ASN A 3 18.24 -5.02 9.32
CA ASN A 3 17.58 -5.15 8.03
C ASN A 3 16.38 -4.19 8.05
N SER A 4 16.58 -2.91 7.73
CA SER A 4 15.50 -1.93 7.65
C SER A 4 14.61 -2.23 6.44
N GLN A 5 13.74 -3.23 6.57
CA GLN A 5 12.79 -3.60 5.53
C GLN A 5 11.71 -2.51 5.46
N ALA A 6 11.52 -1.95 4.27
CA ALA A 6 10.49 -0.95 4.01
C ALA A 6 9.12 -1.48 4.47
N LYS A 7 8.43 -0.70 5.31
CA LYS A 7 7.11 -1.03 5.82
C LYS A 7 6.11 -1.10 4.67
N LYS A 8 5.30 -2.15 4.62
CA LYS A 8 4.39 -2.43 3.52
C LYS A 8 2.98 -1.88 3.80
N ILE A 9 2.42 -1.16 2.85
CA ILE A 9 1.10 -0.55 2.93
C ILE A 9 0.25 -1.00 1.74
N ILE A 10 -0.96 -1.49 1.98
CA ILE A 10 -1.99 -1.64 0.95
C ILE A 10 -2.97 -0.48 1.09
N ILE A 11 -3.31 0.18 -0.02
CA ILE A 11 -4.24 1.33 -0.05
C ILE A 11 -5.39 1.01 -0.99
N ALA A 12 -6.60 0.95 -0.44
CA ALA A 12 -7.85 0.78 -1.18
C ALA A 12 -8.53 2.14 -1.36
N GLU A 13 -8.37 2.73 -2.54
CA GLU A 13 -8.92 4.05 -2.87
C GLU A 13 -9.62 3.93 -4.22
N ASP A 14 -10.86 4.42 -4.36
CA ASP A 14 -11.63 4.27 -5.60
C ASP A 14 -11.30 5.40 -6.59
N ASP A 15 -10.97 6.60 -6.11
CA ASP A 15 -10.51 7.70 -6.94
C ASP A 15 -9.05 7.50 -7.41
N GLN A 16 -8.85 7.40 -8.73
CA GLN A 16 -7.52 7.19 -9.32
C GLN A 16 -6.53 8.32 -8.99
N ALA A 17 -6.97 9.57 -9.00
CA ALA A 17 -6.09 10.72 -8.79
C ALA A 17 -5.64 10.79 -7.32
N VAL A 18 -6.53 10.46 -6.39
CA VAL A 18 -6.21 10.36 -4.96
C VAL A 18 -5.25 9.19 -4.73
N ARG A 19 -5.57 8.00 -5.26
CA ARG A 19 -4.74 6.79 -5.14
C ARG A 19 -3.31 7.00 -5.63
N ASP A 20 -3.15 7.61 -6.80
CA ASP A 20 -1.83 7.88 -7.37
C ASP A 20 -1.06 8.91 -6.55
N SER A 21 -1.75 9.88 -5.95
CA SER A 21 -1.11 10.88 -5.08
C SER A 21 -0.62 10.26 -3.78
N LEU A 22 -1.41 9.35 -3.19
CA LEU A 22 -1.03 8.60 -1.99
C LEU A 22 0.14 7.64 -2.25
N ASP A 23 0.09 6.88 -3.36
CA ASP A 23 1.17 5.96 -3.74
C ASP A 23 2.51 6.69 -3.88
N ARG A 24 2.55 7.82 -4.60
CA ARG A 24 3.76 8.63 -4.74
C ARG A 24 4.27 9.16 -3.40
N ALA A 25 3.38 9.73 -2.58
CA ALA A 25 3.77 10.31 -1.30
C ALA A 25 4.35 9.25 -0.35
N LEU A 26 3.69 8.11 -0.21
CA LEU A 26 4.14 7.05 0.70
C LEU A 26 5.42 6.35 0.21
N ARG A 27 5.57 6.14 -1.10
CA ARG A 27 6.85 5.64 -1.65
C ARG A 27 7.99 6.64 -1.41
N TYR A 28 7.73 7.94 -1.50
CA TYR A 28 8.73 8.96 -1.22
C TYR A 28 9.22 8.90 0.24
N GLU A 29 8.33 8.60 1.18
CA GLU A 29 8.65 8.36 2.59
C GLU A 29 9.33 7.00 2.87
N GLY A 30 9.57 6.19 1.83
CA GLY A 30 10.27 4.91 1.94
C GLY A 30 9.40 3.70 2.23
N TYR A 31 8.07 3.82 2.12
CA TYR A 31 7.15 2.68 2.22
C TYR A 31 7.12 1.85 0.94
N SER A 32 6.83 0.56 1.10
CA SER A 32 6.47 -0.33 -0.01
C SER A 32 4.95 -0.33 -0.17
N VAL A 33 4.44 0.29 -1.23
CA VAL A 33 2.99 0.50 -1.40
C VAL A 33 2.40 -0.47 -2.41
N ILE A 34 1.20 -0.96 -2.15
CA ILE A 34 0.36 -1.74 -3.07
C ILE A 34 -0.98 -0.99 -3.23
N PRO A 35 -1.13 -0.16 -4.27
CA PRO A 35 -2.39 0.55 -4.51
C PRO A 35 -3.40 -0.38 -5.20
N VAL A 36 -4.62 -0.43 -4.68
CA VAL A 36 -5.76 -1.16 -5.24
C VAL A 36 -6.98 -0.25 -5.34
N ASN A 37 -7.93 -0.58 -6.21
CA ASN A 37 -9.05 0.32 -6.50
C ASN A 37 -10.29 0.09 -5.61
N ASN A 38 -10.28 -0.93 -4.74
CA ASN A 38 -11.36 -1.24 -3.82
C ASN A 38 -10.92 -2.20 -2.70
N GLY A 39 -11.78 -2.36 -1.70
CA GLY A 39 -11.52 -3.22 -0.54
C GLY A 39 -11.46 -4.72 -0.83
N SER A 40 -12.16 -5.23 -1.84
CA SER A 40 -12.10 -6.66 -2.20
C SER A 40 -10.71 -7.03 -2.73
N GLN A 41 -10.15 -6.21 -3.61
CA GLN A 41 -8.76 -6.36 -4.06
C GLN A 41 -7.78 -6.22 -2.91
N ALA A 42 -8.04 -5.30 -1.97
CA ALA A 42 -7.19 -5.10 -0.80
C ALA A 42 -7.16 -6.35 0.10
N LEU A 43 -8.32 -7.00 0.27
CA LEU A 43 -8.43 -8.25 1.02
C LEU A 43 -7.68 -9.39 0.32
N GLU A 44 -7.85 -9.55 -0.99
CA GLU A 44 -7.13 -10.56 -1.80
C GLU A 44 -5.61 -10.35 -1.70
N GLU A 45 -5.14 -9.11 -1.89
CA GLU A 45 -3.72 -8.77 -1.77
C GLU A 45 -3.17 -8.98 -0.37
N SER A 46 -3.96 -8.69 0.68
CA SER A 46 -3.52 -8.89 2.06
C SER A 46 -3.27 -10.36 2.42
N GLN A 47 -3.95 -11.29 1.73
CA GLN A 47 -3.76 -12.73 1.92
C GLN A 47 -2.49 -13.23 1.21
N ILE A 48 -2.15 -12.65 0.06
CA ILE A 48 -0.94 -12.98 -0.71
C ILE A 48 0.29 -12.34 -0.06
N SER A 49 0.14 -11.10 0.40
CA SER A 49 1.22 -10.28 0.92
C SER A 49 0.77 -9.49 2.16
N PRO A 50 0.97 -10.04 3.37
CA PRO A 50 0.55 -9.38 4.60
C PRO A 50 1.20 -7.98 4.72
N PRO A 51 0.41 -6.90 4.83
CA PRO A 51 0.93 -5.56 5.00
C PRO A 51 1.20 -5.25 6.49
N ASP A 52 1.99 -4.22 6.75
CA ASP A 52 2.09 -3.59 8.07
C ASP A 52 0.88 -2.66 8.33
N LEU A 53 0.26 -2.15 7.26
CA LEU A 53 -0.95 -1.31 7.30
C LEU A 53 -1.85 -1.60 6.10
N LEU A 54 -3.15 -1.76 6.36
CA LEU A 54 -4.20 -1.86 5.36
C LEU A 54 -5.18 -0.70 5.62
N SER A 55 -5.39 0.15 4.62
CA SER A 55 -6.35 1.27 4.68
C SER A 55 -7.19 1.37 3.43
#